data_AF-A0A9P3F2I0-F1
#
_entry.id   AF-A0A9P3F2I0-F1
#
_cell.length_a   1.000
_cell.length_b   1.000
_cell.length_c   1.000
_cell.angle_alpha   90.00
_cell.angle_beta   90.00
_cell.angle_gamma   90.00
#
_symmetry.space_group_name_H-M   'P 1'
#
loop_
_entity.id
_entity.type
_entity.pdbx_description
1 polymer ?
#
loop_
_entity_poly.entity_id
_entity_poly.type
_entity_poly.pdbx_seq_one_letter_code
_entity_poly.pdbx_strand_id
1 'polypeptide(L)'
;MAAPESKTLTASCHCRNANFSLTIPKSDLPLKVHVCHCSICRQTHGALCSFHGPVPSGIEPQFIAPSGLEKLTGYAHPYSQSTRYFCTNCGCHIGDRDHDNGDWYISVSVFDANANEGLWEIGSHAFTNSTRDGGMSELIPQIRGQTVKVWNPQESPASEELPVVPASEDDQLLAQCHCGGVSMTISRPHRDYPVGSAGRKWGLSLAHWYPRDCVDIGSDGPHLAVATRRPSDRVFEKLLVQRRDSRFVLRDLWCNRVS
;
A
#
# COMPACT_ATOMS: atom_id res chain seq x y z
N MET A 1 12.95 27.95 -27.13
CA MET A 1 12.06 26.78 -26.98
C MET A 1 11.31 26.96 -25.67
N ALA A 2 9.97 26.88 -25.67
CA ALA A 2 9.20 26.96 -24.43
C ALA A 2 9.55 25.76 -23.53
N ALA A 3 9.62 25.97 -22.22
CA ALA A 3 9.79 24.87 -21.29
C ALA A 3 8.64 23.86 -21.49
N PRO A 4 8.92 22.54 -21.49
CA PRO A 4 7.86 21.54 -21.61
C PRO A 4 6.86 21.70 -20.47
N GLU A 5 5.58 21.57 -20.82
CA GLU A 5 4.50 21.74 -19.85
C GLU A 5 4.57 20.62 -18.79
N SER A 6 4.53 20.99 -17.51
CA SER A 6 4.66 20.07 -16.38
C SER A 6 3.53 20.22 -15.38
N LYS A 7 3.40 19.24 -14.50
CA LYS A 7 2.45 19.22 -13.39
C LYS A 7 3.21 18.92 -12.10
N THR A 8 3.07 19.81 -11.12
CA THR A 8 3.61 19.60 -9.78
C THR A 8 2.58 18.92 -8.88
N LEU A 9 3.02 17.86 -8.19
CA LEU A 9 2.25 17.04 -7.26
C LEU A 9 2.87 17.16 -5.89
N THR A 10 2.05 17.40 -4.86
CA THR A 10 2.53 17.49 -3.47
C THR A 10 2.10 16.25 -2.71
N ALA A 11 3.03 15.67 -1.96
CA ALA A 11 2.82 14.50 -1.13
C ALA A 11 3.22 14.78 0.32
N SER A 12 2.59 14.08 1.26
CA SER A 12 2.92 14.16 2.67
C SER A 12 2.66 12.83 3.35
N CYS A 13 3.56 12.43 4.24
CA CYS A 13 3.27 11.29 5.12
C CYS A 13 2.20 11.66 6.16
N HIS A 14 1.67 10.65 6.85
CA HIS A 14 0.61 10.83 7.85
C HIS A 14 0.94 11.89 8.92
N CYS A 15 2.16 11.87 9.47
CA CYS A 15 2.59 12.84 10.48
C CYS A 15 3.16 14.14 9.90
N ARG A 16 3.16 14.29 8.56
CA ARG A 16 3.68 15.45 7.81
C ARG A 16 5.17 15.79 8.00
N ASN A 17 5.93 14.89 8.62
CA ASN A 17 7.37 15.06 8.81
C ASN A 17 8.15 14.83 7.51
N ALA A 18 7.63 13.95 6.65
CA ALA A 18 8.01 13.83 5.25
C ALA A 18 6.99 14.60 4.40
N ASN A 19 7.45 15.64 3.71
CA ASN A 19 6.65 16.47 2.80
C ASN A 19 7.52 16.86 1.61
N PHE A 20 7.03 16.63 0.40
CA PHE A 20 7.79 16.87 -0.82
C PHE A 20 6.86 17.13 -2.00
N SER A 21 7.46 17.60 -3.09
CA SER A 21 6.80 17.73 -4.37
C SER A 21 7.52 16.94 -5.46
N LEU A 22 6.77 16.54 -6.49
CA LEU A 22 7.28 15.97 -7.74
C LEU A 22 6.77 16.83 -8.87
N THR A 23 7.64 17.26 -9.77
CA THR A 23 7.23 17.99 -10.98
C THR A 23 7.43 17.08 -12.18
N ILE A 24 6.32 16.57 -12.72
CA ILE A 24 6.31 15.57 -13.79
C ILE A 24 5.94 16.23 -15.12
N PRO A 25 6.65 15.96 -16.23
CA PRO A 25 6.22 16.37 -17.57
C PRO A 25 4.83 15.83 -17.89
N LYS A 26 3.96 16.65 -18.49
CA LYS A 26 2.61 16.19 -18.85
C LYS A 26 2.60 15.06 -19.88
N SER A 27 3.65 14.94 -20.68
CA SER A 27 3.84 13.83 -21.63
C SER A 27 3.99 12.46 -20.95
N ASP A 28 4.41 12.45 -19.69
CA ASP A 28 4.67 11.22 -18.93
C ASP A 28 3.46 10.84 -18.05
N LEU A 29 2.40 11.65 -18.04
CA LEU A 29 1.18 11.40 -17.31
C LEU A 29 0.12 10.69 -18.19
N PRO A 30 -0.69 9.78 -17.63
CA PRO A 30 -0.66 9.30 -16.25
C PRO A 30 0.51 8.34 -15.98
N LEU A 31 1.03 8.37 -14.74
CA LEU A 31 2.07 7.43 -14.32
C LEU A 31 1.50 6.01 -14.22
N LYS A 32 2.21 5.04 -14.82
CA LYS A 32 1.81 3.63 -14.87
C LYS A 32 2.17 2.93 -13.58
N VAL A 33 1.22 2.86 -12.66
CA VAL A 33 1.38 2.25 -11.34
C VAL A 33 1.27 0.74 -11.46
N HIS A 34 2.19 0.02 -10.80
CA HIS A 34 2.06 -1.41 -10.57
C HIS A 34 1.85 -1.71 -9.08
N VAL A 35 1.05 -2.74 -8.82
CA VAL A 35 0.76 -3.23 -7.47
C VAL A 35 1.63 -4.47 -7.23
N CYS A 36 2.70 -4.32 -6.45
CA CYS A 36 3.63 -5.40 -6.15
C CYS A 36 3.12 -6.25 -4.98
N HIS A 37 3.09 -7.56 -5.19
CA HIS A 37 2.68 -8.55 -4.19
C HIS A 37 3.84 -9.40 -3.69
N CYS A 38 5.10 -9.10 -4.03
CA CYS A 38 6.20 -9.94 -3.61
C CYS A 38 6.32 -10.02 -2.08
N SER A 39 6.85 -11.13 -1.58
CA SER A 39 7.02 -11.39 -0.15
C SER A 39 7.81 -10.28 0.56
N ILE A 40 8.86 -9.77 -0.07
CA ILE A 40 9.67 -8.64 0.43
C ILE A 40 8.80 -7.39 0.59
N CYS A 41 8.07 -6.97 -0.44
CA CYS A 41 7.20 -5.80 -0.34
C CYS A 41 6.12 -6.01 0.73
N ARG A 42 5.50 -7.18 0.81
CA ARG A 42 4.50 -7.42 1.86
C ARG A 42 5.08 -7.34 3.27
N GLN A 43 6.25 -7.93 3.50
CA GLN A 43 6.86 -7.99 4.83
C GLN A 43 7.57 -6.70 5.24
N THR A 44 8.17 -5.95 4.31
CA THR A 44 8.80 -4.67 4.64
C THR A 44 7.76 -3.60 4.95
N HIS A 45 6.65 -3.58 4.19
CA HIS A 45 5.60 -2.58 4.39
C HIS A 45 4.60 -3.01 5.48
N GLY A 46 4.62 -4.27 5.90
CA GLY A 46 3.56 -4.85 6.73
C GLY A 46 2.22 -4.78 6.00
N ALA A 47 2.25 -4.97 4.68
CA ALA A 47 1.14 -4.72 3.78
C ALA A 47 0.75 -5.89 2.89
N LEU A 48 -0.49 -5.95 2.42
CA LEU A 48 -0.89 -6.99 1.44
C LEU A 48 -0.23 -6.82 0.07
N CYS A 49 0.09 -5.58 -0.27
CA CYS A 49 0.74 -5.21 -1.51
C CYS A 49 1.33 -3.79 -1.37
N SER A 50 2.24 -3.41 -2.24
CA SER A 50 2.73 -2.03 -2.36
C SER A 50 2.39 -1.45 -3.73
N PHE A 51 2.12 -0.14 -3.77
CA PHE A 51 1.74 0.58 -5.00
C PHE A 51 2.92 1.45 -5.44
N HIS A 52 3.59 1.03 -6.49
CA HIS A 52 4.78 1.71 -6.98
C HIS A 52 4.42 2.54 -8.22
N GLY A 53 4.50 3.86 -8.07
CA GLY A 53 4.43 4.81 -9.18
C GLY A 53 5.84 5.12 -9.68
N PRO A 54 6.26 4.60 -10.85
CA PRO A 54 7.57 4.93 -11.41
C PRO A 54 7.61 6.43 -11.72
N VAL A 55 8.64 7.11 -11.23
CA VAL A 55 8.91 8.52 -11.53
C VAL A 55 9.86 8.56 -12.75
N PRO A 56 9.67 9.46 -13.72
CA PRO A 56 10.58 9.57 -14.85
C PRO A 56 12.02 9.81 -14.41
N SER A 57 12.96 9.23 -15.14
CA SER A 57 14.37 9.24 -14.76
C SER A 57 14.92 10.66 -14.60
N GLY A 58 15.76 10.85 -13.58
CA GLY A 58 16.31 12.16 -13.21
C GLY A 58 15.35 13.08 -12.46
N ILE A 59 14.10 12.67 -12.20
CA ILE A 59 13.17 13.41 -11.34
C ILE A 59 13.19 12.81 -9.95
N GLU A 60 13.42 13.67 -8.96
CA GLU A 60 13.57 13.31 -7.56
C GLU A 60 12.58 14.09 -6.66
N PRO A 61 12.15 13.52 -5.51
CA PRO A 61 11.40 14.24 -4.49
C PRO A 61 12.07 15.56 -4.08
N GLN A 62 11.39 16.67 -4.34
CA GLN A 62 11.81 17.99 -3.87
C GLN A 62 11.21 18.25 -2.50
N PHE A 63 11.98 18.00 -1.44
CA PHE A 63 11.52 18.15 -0.06
C PHE A 63 11.17 19.60 0.28
N ILE A 64 10.03 19.76 0.95
CA ILE A 64 9.51 21.05 1.38
C ILE A 64 9.90 21.23 2.85
N ALA A 65 10.70 22.26 3.15
CA ALA A 65 11.19 22.54 4.49
C ALA A 65 10.03 22.59 5.53
N PRO A 66 10.21 22.04 6.75
CA PRO A 66 11.45 21.50 7.32
C PRO A 66 11.68 20.00 7.02
N SER A 67 11.07 19.47 5.97
CA SER A 67 11.31 18.11 5.52
C SER A 67 12.63 17.96 4.78
N GLY A 68 13.09 16.71 4.65
CA GLY A 68 14.33 16.35 4.00
C GLY A 68 14.56 14.84 4.03
N LEU A 69 15.57 14.38 3.32
CA LEU A 69 15.92 12.95 3.25
C LEU A 69 16.32 12.41 4.65
N GLU A 70 16.85 13.26 5.52
CA GLU A 70 17.19 12.94 6.91
C GLU A 70 15.98 12.67 7.81
N LYS A 71 14.76 12.97 7.34
CA LYS A 71 13.49 12.59 8.00
C LYS A 71 13.02 11.20 7.59
N LEU A 72 13.77 10.54 6.71
CA LEU A 72 13.49 9.21 6.21
C LEU A 72 14.53 8.20 6.71
N THR A 73 14.07 7.00 7.02
CA THR A 73 14.89 5.83 7.29
C THR A 73 14.90 4.96 6.04
N GLY A 74 16.09 4.73 5.48
CA GLY A 74 16.28 3.81 4.36
C GLY A 74 16.42 2.35 4.83
N TYR A 75 15.83 1.43 4.09
CA TYR A 75 15.96 -0.02 4.28
C TYR A 75 16.34 -0.73 2.98
N ALA A 76 17.44 -1.47 3.02
CA ALA A 76 17.89 -2.36 1.96
C ALA A 76 18.41 -3.65 2.59
N HIS A 77 17.90 -4.80 2.16
CA HIS A 77 18.47 -6.11 2.51
C HIS A 77 19.68 -6.42 1.60
N PRO A 78 20.53 -7.42 1.92
CA PRO A 78 21.80 -7.65 1.22
C PRO A 78 21.73 -7.85 -0.31
N TYR A 79 20.57 -8.24 -0.83
CA TYR A 79 20.32 -8.51 -2.25
C TYR A 79 19.28 -7.55 -2.85
N SER A 80 18.96 -6.46 -2.16
CA SER A 80 17.99 -5.48 -2.64
C SER A 80 18.58 -4.73 -3.83
N GLN A 81 17.78 -4.49 -4.87
CA GLN A 81 18.12 -3.62 -6.00
C GLN A 81 17.70 -2.17 -5.77
N SER A 82 17.05 -1.90 -4.63
CA SER A 82 16.57 -0.57 -4.27
C SER A 82 16.62 -0.34 -2.76
N THR A 83 16.72 0.93 -2.37
CA THR A 83 16.57 1.36 -0.98
C THR A 83 15.14 1.86 -0.78
N ARG A 84 14.42 1.25 0.16
CA ARG A 84 13.04 1.62 0.50
C ARG A 84 13.08 2.67 1.59
N TYR A 85 12.45 3.83 1.37
CA TYR A 85 12.45 4.93 2.32
C TYR A 85 11.12 5.05 3.05
N PHE A 86 11.21 5.10 4.37
CA PHE A 86 10.07 5.25 5.27
C PHE A 86 10.25 6.51 6.10
N CYS A 87 9.16 7.23 6.41
CA CYS A 87 9.25 8.33 7.36
C CYS A 87 9.70 7.80 8.73
N THR A 88 10.81 8.33 9.26
CA THR A 88 11.39 7.88 10.54
C THR A 88 10.40 7.98 11.71
N ASN A 89 9.48 8.95 11.66
CA ASN A 89 8.54 9.19 12.76
C ASN A 89 7.29 8.30 12.71
N CYS A 90 6.68 8.11 11.53
CA CYS A 90 5.41 7.39 11.41
C CYS A 90 5.50 6.06 10.65
N GLY A 91 6.66 5.69 10.11
CA GLY A 91 6.84 4.47 9.33
C GLY A 91 6.17 4.48 7.95
N CYS A 92 5.56 5.59 7.54
CA CYS A 92 4.91 5.70 6.24
C CYS A 92 5.91 5.51 5.10
N HIS A 93 5.64 4.57 4.19
CA HIS A 93 6.43 4.35 2.99
C HIS A 93 6.31 5.54 2.03
N ILE A 94 7.44 6.14 1.70
CA ILE A 94 7.52 7.28 0.79
C ILE A 94 7.77 6.82 -0.63
N GLY A 95 8.70 5.88 -0.79
CA GLY A 95 9.08 5.34 -2.08
C GLY A 95 10.40 4.62 -2.01
N ASP A 96 10.79 4.04 -3.13
CA ASP A 96 12.00 3.25 -3.29
C ASP A 96 12.92 3.96 -4.27
N ARG A 97 14.23 3.94 -3.99
CA ARG A 97 15.26 4.46 -4.88
C ARG A 97 16.10 3.32 -5.42
N ASP A 98 16.10 3.16 -6.73
CA ASP A 98 16.86 2.15 -7.44
C ASP A 98 18.38 2.33 -7.21
N HIS A 99 19.11 1.22 -7.07
CA HIS A 99 20.55 1.24 -6.83
C HIS A 99 21.37 1.44 -8.10
N ASP A 100 20.86 1.00 -9.25
CA ASP A 100 21.59 1.01 -10.52
C ASP A 100 21.49 2.37 -11.20
N ASN A 101 20.29 2.92 -11.32
CA ASN A 101 20.05 4.18 -12.04
C ASN A 101 19.66 5.36 -11.13
N GLY A 102 19.35 5.11 -9.85
CA GLY A 102 18.97 6.14 -8.89
C GLY A 102 17.55 6.66 -9.04
N ASP A 103 16.74 6.07 -9.92
CA ASP A 103 15.35 6.45 -10.18
C ASP A 103 14.45 6.15 -8.98
N TRP A 104 13.38 6.93 -8.86
CA TRP A 104 12.42 6.82 -7.78
C TRP A 104 11.16 6.06 -8.19
N TYR A 105 10.69 5.18 -7.33
CA TYR A 105 9.36 4.57 -7.37
C TYR A 105 8.58 5.05 -6.16
N ILE A 106 7.69 6.02 -6.36
CA ILE A 106 7.00 6.68 -5.25
C ILE A 106 5.73 5.93 -4.87
N SER A 107 5.49 5.86 -3.57
CA SER A 107 4.24 5.35 -3.02
C SER A 107 3.09 6.28 -3.38
N VAL A 108 2.20 5.87 -4.29
CA VAL A 108 1.11 6.75 -4.74
C VAL A 108 0.10 7.05 -3.63
N SER A 109 0.12 6.29 -2.53
CA SER A 109 -0.74 6.52 -1.36
C SER A 109 -0.34 7.73 -0.49
N VAL A 110 0.80 8.37 -0.75
CA VAL A 110 1.21 9.60 -0.02
C VAL A 110 0.69 10.90 -0.65
N PHE A 111 -0.03 10.79 -1.77
CA PHE A 111 -0.69 11.93 -2.42
C PHE A 111 -2.16 12.00 -2.01
N ASP A 112 -2.70 13.22 -1.99
CA ASP A 112 -4.15 13.41 -1.83
C ASP A 112 -4.88 12.87 -3.07
N ALA A 113 -5.74 11.88 -2.85
CA ALA A 113 -6.53 11.24 -3.90
C ALA A 113 -7.51 12.19 -4.58
N ASN A 114 -8.00 13.22 -3.88
CA ASN A 114 -9.01 14.16 -4.40
C ASN A 114 -8.38 15.28 -5.24
N ALA A 115 -7.11 15.58 -5.01
CA ALA A 115 -6.40 16.66 -5.72
C ALA A 115 -5.75 16.21 -7.04
N ASN A 116 -5.69 14.90 -7.27
CA ASN A 116 -4.79 14.26 -8.23
C ASN A 116 -5.50 13.19 -9.07
N GLU A 117 -6.81 13.35 -9.29
CA GLU A 117 -7.59 12.39 -10.07
C GLU A 117 -7.02 12.27 -11.50
N GLY A 118 -6.92 11.03 -11.99
CA GLY A 118 -6.46 10.75 -13.35
C GLY A 118 -4.95 10.81 -13.57
N LEU A 119 -4.15 11.07 -12.54
CA LEU A 119 -2.68 11.10 -12.65
C LEU A 119 -2.01 9.73 -12.52
N TRP A 120 -2.74 8.77 -11.99
CA TRP A 120 -2.26 7.43 -11.70
C TRP A 120 -3.09 6.42 -12.49
N GLU A 121 -2.42 5.56 -13.23
CA GLU A 121 -3.05 4.45 -13.93
C GLU A 121 -2.52 3.14 -13.36
N ILE A 122 -3.33 2.47 -12.55
CA ILE A 122 -3.00 1.16 -12.00
C ILE A 122 -3.19 0.12 -13.11
N GLY A 123 -2.08 -0.23 -13.77
CA GLY A 123 -2.11 -1.06 -14.97
C GLY A 123 -1.85 -2.55 -14.72
N SER A 124 -1.21 -2.90 -13.59
CA SER A 124 -0.83 -4.30 -13.36
C SER A 124 -0.67 -4.71 -11.90
N HIS A 125 -0.95 -5.98 -11.63
CA HIS A 125 -0.46 -6.72 -10.47
C HIS A 125 0.86 -7.43 -10.80
N ALA A 126 1.89 -7.17 -9.99
CA ALA A 126 3.21 -7.76 -10.12
C ALA A 126 3.47 -8.79 -9.01
N PHE A 127 4.14 -9.90 -9.31
CA PHE A 127 4.56 -10.91 -8.31
C PHE A 127 3.40 -11.53 -7.50
N THR A 128 2.26 -11.73 -8.15
CA THR A 128 1.07 -12.39 -7.56
C THR A 128 1.38 -13.81 -7.09
N ASN A 129 2.27 -14.54 -7.76
CA ASN A 129 2.62 -15.92 -7.38
C ASN A 129 3.19 -16.02 -5.95
N SER A 130 3.87 -15.00 -5.43
CA SER A 130 4.40 -15.01 -4.06
C SER A 130 3.29 -14.98 -2.99
N THR A 131 2.03 -14.72 -3.35
CA THR A 131 0.87 -14.80 -2.42
C THR A 131 0.32 -16.22 -2.28
N ARG A 132 0.58 -17.10 -3.25
CA ARG A 132 0.04 -18.46 -3.40
C ARG A 132 -1.47 -18.54 -3.63
N ASP A 133 -2.26 -17.77 -2.88
CA ASP A 133 -3.72 -17.70 -2.98
C ASP A 133 -4.22 -16.58 -3.91
N GLY A 134 -3.29 -15.86 -4.56
CA GLY A 134 -3.56 -14.69 -5.39
C GLY A 134 -3.68 -13.38 -4.59
N GLY A 135 -3.80 -13.45 -3.26
CA GLY A 135 -3.82 -12.31 -2.37
C GLY A 135 -4.79 -11.20 -2.79
N MET A 136 -4.33 -9.95 -2.72
CA MET A 136 -5.15 -8.79 -3.08
C MET A 136 -5.47 -8.73 -4.59
N SER A 137 -4.73 -9.41 -5.45
CA SER A 137 -4.97 -9.36 -6.91
C SER A 137 -6.28 -10.05 -7.31
N GLU A 138 -6.70 -11.07 -6.57
CA GLU A 138 -8.00 -11.74 -6.78
C GLU A 138 -9.18 -10.90 -6.30
N LEU A 139 -8.94 -9.97 -5.37
CA LEU A 139 -9.97 -9.07 -4.85
C LEU A 139 -10.19 -7.85 -5.73
N ILE A 140 -9.17 -7.44 -6.47
CA ILE A 140 -9.20 -6.26 -7.33
C ILE A 140 -8.78 -6.65 -8.77
N PRO A 141 -9.50 -7.60 -9.41
CA PRO A 141 -9.15 -8.05 -10.76
C PRO A 141 -9.44 -6.97 -11.82
N GLN A 142 -10.25 -5.97 -11.47
CA GLN A 142 -10.66 -4.89 -12.35
C GLN A 142 -10.62 -3.54 -11.67
N ILE A 143 -10.19 -2.52 -12.42
CA ILE A 143 -10.19 -1.12 -12.01
C ILE A 143 -10.84 -0.32 -13.14
N ARG A 144 -11.87 0.49 -12.80
CA ARG A 144 -12.64 1.28 -13.79
C ARG A 144 -13.18 0.42 -14.95
N GLY A 145 -13.68 -0.78 -14.64
CA GLY A 145 -14.20 -1.75 -15.61
C GLY A 145 -13.14 -2.41 -16.50
N GLN A 146 -11.85 -2.09 -16.34
CA GLN A 146 -10.76 -2.69 -17.09
C GLN A 146 -10.08 -3.78 -16.27
N THR A 147 -9.76 -4.90 -16.90
CA THR A 147 -9.01 -5.99 -16.26
C THR A 147 -7.57 -5.56 -16.01
N VAL A 148 -7.12 -5.68 -14.77
CA VAL A 148 -5.75 -5.35 -14.37
C VAL A 148 -4.84 -6.48 -14.85
N LYS A 149 -3.78 -6.14 -15.59
CA LYS A 149 -2.86 -7.15 -16.12
C LYS A 149 -2.11 -7.84 -14.97
N VAL A 150 -1.97 -9.16 -15.03
CA VAL A 150 -1.05 -9.89 -14.14
C VAL A 150 0.29 -10.09 -14.83
N TRP A 151 1.37 -9.75 -14.12
CA TRP A 151 2.74 -9.89 -14.59
C TRP A 151 3.62 -10.50 -13.50
N ASN A 152 4.21 -11.66 -13.75
CA ASN A 152 5.08 -12.35 -12.77
C ASN A 152 6.49 -12.47 -13.39
N PRO A 153 7.35 -11.45 -13.26
CA PRO A 153 8.74 -11.58 -13.66
C PRO A 153 9.50 -12.51 -12.69
N GLN A 154 10.71 -12.91 -13.07
CA GLN A 154 11.54 -13.74 -12.21
C GLN A 154 11.85 -13.01 -10.90
N GLU A 155 11.57 -13.68 -9.79
CA GLU A 155 11.86 -13.18 -8.45
C GLU A 155 13.38 -13.22 -8.19
N SER A 156 13.88 -12.30 -7.36
CA SER A 156 15.27 -12.38 -6.92
C SER A 156 15.45 -13.57 -5.96
N PRO A 157 16.65 -14.15 -5.82
CA PRO A 157 16.89 -15.24 -4.88
C PRO A 157 16.48 -14.91 -3.44
N ALA A 158 16.56 -13.62 -3.06
CA ALA A 158 16.17 -13.14 -1.74
C ALA A 158 14.67 -13.25 -1.44
N SER A 159 13.83 -13.22 -2.47
CA SER A 159 12.39 -13.48 -2.30
C SER A 159 12.08 -14.97 -2.16
N GLU A 160 12.94 -15.85 -2.69
CA GLU A 160 12.85 -17.32 -2.55
C GLU A 160 13.35 -17.81 -1.18
N GLU A 161 14.31 -17.13 -0.57
CA GLU A 161 14.87 -17.47 0.76
C GLU A 161 13.90 -17.24 1.93
N LEU A 162 12.79 -16.52 1.72
CA LEU A 162 11.83 -16.30 2.79
C LEU A 162 11.13 -17.62 3.12
N PRO A 163 11.24 -18.11 4.38
CA PRO A 163 10.78 -19.44 4.73
C PRO A 163 9.31 -19.58 4.39
N VAL A 164 9.03 -20.57 3.54
CA VAL A 164 7.68 -21.03 3.28
C VAL A 164 7.17 -21.59 4.60
N VAL A 165 6.45 -20.79 5.38
CA VAL A 165 5.76 -21.31 6.56
C VAL A 165 4.69 -22.27 6.01
N PRO A 166 4.80 -23.59 6.26
CA PRO A 166 3.76 -24.52 5.87
C PRO A 166 2.48 -24.13 6.60
N ALA A 167 1.32 -24.46 6.03
CA ALA A 167 0.06 -24.32 6.75
C ALA A 167 0.19 -25.15 8.04
N SER A 168 0.38 -24.45 9.15
CA SER A 168 0.48 -25.04 10.47
C SER A 168 -0.91 -25.56 10.85
N GLU A 169 -0.98 -26.76 11.43
CA GLU A 169 -2.22 -27.26 12.05
C GLU A 169 -2.61 -26.43 13.28
N ASP A 170 -1.65 -25.71 13.88
CA ASP A 170 -1.94 -24.73 14.91
C ASP A 170 -2.68 -23.52 14.31
N ASP A 171 -3.73 -23.09 15.00
CA ASP A 171 -4.58 -21.93 14.69
C ASP A 171 -3.85 -20.57 14.82
N GLN A 172 -2.56 -20.53 14.47
CA GLN A 172 -1.63 -19.45 14.72
C GLN A 172 -0.80 -19.15 13.46
N LEU A 173 -0.77 -17.88 13.06
CA LEU A 173 -0.01 -17.38 11.92
C LEU A 173 1.13 -16.50 12.42
N LEU A 174 2.38 -16.87 12.13
CA LEU A 174 3.52 -16.00 12.37
C LEU A 174 3.47 -14.81 11.41
N ALA A 175 3.38 -13.60 11.96
CA ALA A 175 3.48 -12.33 11.25
C ALA A 175 4.76 -11.61 11.68
N GLN A 176 5.71 -11.48 10.76
CA GLN A 176 6.98 -10.81 11.01
C GLN A 176 7.39 -9.90 9.85
N CYS A 177 8.14 -8.86 10.16
CA CYS A 177 8.75 -8.02 9.13
C CYS A 177 9.95 -8.73 8.50
N HIS A 178 10.41 -8.21 7.36
CA HIS A 178 11.48 -8.82 6.57
C HIS A 178 12.79 -9.00 7.38
N CYS A 179 13.12 -8.07 8.28
CA CYS A 179 14.31 -8.17 9.12
C CYS A 179 14.10 -8.95 10.44
N GLY A 180 12.88 -9.42 10.71
CA GLY A 180 12.51 -10.09 11.97
C GLY A 180 12.45 -9.17 13.19
N GLY A 181 12.71 -7.86 13.06
CA GLY A 181 12.66 -6.90 14.17
C GLY A 181 11.26 -6.71 14.77
N VAL A 182 10.21 -6.95 13.99
CA VAL A 182 8.84 -7.15 14.45
C VAL A 182 8.47 -8.60 14.19
N SER A 183 8.04 -9.32 15.22
CA SER A 183 7.58 -10.70 15.12
C SER A 183 6.48 -10.93 16.14
N MET A 184 5.34 -11.42 15.66
CA MET A 184 4.17 -11.71 16.48
C MET A 184 3.35 -12.84 15.87
N THR A 185 2.44 -13.41 16.66
CA THR A 185 1.57 -14.49 16.22
C THR A 185 0.12 -14.00 16.18
N ILE A 186 -0.56 -14.26 15.07
CA ILE A 186 -1.96 -13.92 14.85
C ILE A 186 -2.78 -15.21 14.95
N SER A 187 -3.68 -15.27 15.93
CA SER A 187 -4.58 -16.41 16.07
C SER A 187 -5.71 -16.36 15.04
N ARG A 188 -6.17 -17.52 14.59
CA ARG A 188 -7.37 -17.63 13.76
C ARG A 188 -8.58 -17.07 14.53
N PRO A 189 -9.44 -16.26 13.89
CA PRO A 189 -10.70 -15.86 14.52
C PRO A 189 -11.52 -17.09 14.93
N HIS A 190 -12.17 -17.04 16.10
CA HIS A 190 -13.04 -18.13 16.56
C HIS A 190 -14.12 -18.44 15.52
N ARG A 191 -14.48 -19.72 15.34
CA ARG A 191 -15.45 -20.16 14.31
C ARG A 191 -16.79 -19.42 14.40
N ASP A 192 -17.21 -19.05 15.60
CA ASP A 192 -18.47 -18.35 15.86
C ASP A 192 -18.39 -16.82 15.73
N TYR A 193 -17.19 -16.26 15.48
CA TYR A 193 -17.00 -14.82 15.33
C TYR A 193 -17.95 -14.18 14.31
N PRO A 194 -18.20 -14.76 13.11
CA PRO A 194 -19.12 -14.18 12.13
C PRO A 194 -20.57 -14.12 12.63
N VAL A 195 -20.95 -15.02 13.53
CA VAL A 195 -22.32 -15.23 13.99
C VAL A 195 -22.59 -14.51 15.31
N GLY A 196 -21.56 -14.20 16.10
CA GLY A 196 -21.66 -13.54 17.41
C GLY A 196 -22.11 -12.08 17.35
N SER A 197 -22.57 -11.53 18.48
CA SER A 197 -23.01 -10.13 18.58
C SER A 197 -21.91 -9.11 18.22
N ALA A 198 -20.64 -9.45 18.49
CA ALA A 198 -19.49 -8.69 18.02
C ALA A 198 -19.42 -8.70 16.49
N GLY A 199 -19.34 -9.86 15.83
CA GLY A 199 -19.30 -9.97 14.36
C GLY A 199 -20.53 -9.39 13.67
N ARG A 200 -21.72 -9.47 14.29
CA ARG A 200 -22.95 -8.82 13.79
C ARG A 200 -22.88 -7.30 13.86
N LYS A 201 -22.32 -6.69 14.91
CA LYS A 201 -22.07 -5.24 14.95
C LYS A 201 -21.09 -4.80 13.85
N TRP A 202 -20.09 -5.64 13.57
CA TRP A 202 -19.15 -5.43 12.44
C TRP A 202 -19.86 -5.52 11.07
N GLY A 203 -20.74 -6.50 10.85
CA GLY A 203 -21.50 -6.65 9.61
C GLY A 203 -22.63 -5.62 9.41
N LEU A 204 -23.29 -5.17 10.49
CA LEU A 204 -24.36 -4.17 10.44
C LEU A 204 -23.85 -2.73 10.25
N SER A 205 -22.62 -2.44 10.68
CA SER A 205 -21.94 -1.17 10.43
C SER A 205 -21.66 -0.91 8.94
N LEU A 206 -21.68 -1.94 8.09
CA LEU A 206 -21.53 -1.82 6.64
C LEU A 206 -22.86 -1.50 5.92
N ALA A 207 -24.01 -1.75 6.56
CA ALA A 207 -25.34 -1.57 5.96
C ALA A 207 -25.91 -0.14 6.09
N HIS A 208 -25.32 0.72 6.93
CA HIS A 208 -25.81 2.08 7.20
C HIS A 208 -24.93 3.21 6.61
N TRP A 209 -23.97 2.90 5.74
CA TRP A 209 -23.18 3.94 5.05
C TRP A 209 -24.06 4.64 4.00
N TYR A 210 -24.56 5.83 4.34
CA TYR A 210 -25.32 6.70 3.45
C TYR A 210 -24.42 7.36 2.38
N PRO A 211 -24.93 7.64 1.16
CA PRO A 211 -24.11 7.89 -0.03
C PRO A 211 -23.54 9.32 -0.18
N ARG A 212 -23.42 10.13 0.88
CA ARG A 212 -23.14 11.57 0.74
C ARG A 212 -21.70 12.04 1.00
N ASP A 213 -20.81 11.18 1.51
CA ASP A 213 -19.42 11.56 1.83
C ASP A 213 -18.36 10.76 1.04
N CYS A 214 -18.71 10.22 -0.13
CA CYS A 214 -17.77 9.63 -1.08
C CYS A 214 -17.91 10.34 -2.42
N VAL A 215 -17.17 11.43 -2.59
CA VAL A 215 -17.14 12.14 -3.87
C VAL A 215 -16.12 11.45 -4.78
N ASP A 216 -16.68 10.79 -5.80
CA ASP A 216 -16.18 10.49 -7.13
C ASP A 216 -14.87 9.70 -7.33
N ILE A 217 -15.04 8.41 -7.64
CA ILE A 217 -14.38 7.77 -8.80
C ILE A 217 -15.54 7.41 -9.74
N GLY A 218 -15.64 8.12 -10.86
CA GLY A 218 -16.80 8.13 -11.75
C GLY A 218 -17.36 6.74 -12.14
N SER A 219 -18.68 6.63 -11.91
CA SER A 219 -19.70 5.79 -12.54
C SER A 219 -19.38 4.32 -12.91
N ASP A 220 -20.08 3.43 -12.20
CA ASP A 220 -20.43 2.03 -12.53
C ASP A 220 -19.37 0.93 -12.31
N GLY A 221 -19.05 0.67 -11.04
CA GLY A 221 -18.32 -0.54 -10.60
C GLY A 221 -18.22 -0.64 -9.07
N PRO A 222 -18.06 -1.86 -8.49
CA PRO A 222 -18.12 -2.05 -7.03
C PRO A 222 -17.04 -1.23 -6.31
N HIS A 223 -17.50 -0.38 -5.40
CA HIS A 223 -16.74 0.70 -4.76
C HIS A 223 -15.83 0.20 -3.63
N LEU A 224 -14.58 0.67 -3.63
CA LEU A 224 -13.63 0.58 -2.51
C LEU A 224 -13.85 1.81 -1.61
N ALA A 225 -14.33 1.63 -0.37
CA ALA A 225 -14.41 2.71 0.61
C ALA A 225 -13.04 2.90 1.29
N VAL A 226 -12.61 4.14 1.55
CA VAL A 226 -11.50 4.48 2.46
C VAL A 226 -12.08 5.49 3.46
N ALA A 227 -12.09 5.18 4.75
CA ALA A 227 -12.65 6.04 5.79
C ALA A 227 -11.60 6.38 6.87
N THR A 228 -11.44 7.67 7.17
CA THR A 228 -10.67 8.18 8.31
C THR A 228 -11.60 8.86 9.31
N ARG A 229 -11.50 8.58 10.62
CA ARG A 229 -12.24 9.31 11.67
C ARG A 229 -11.29 10.07 12.62
N ARG A 230 -11.78 11.22 13.11
CA ARG A 230 -11.11 12.27 13.92
C ARG A 230 -10.71 11.85 15.37
N PRO A 231 -9.90 12.67 16.08
CA PRO A 231 -8.78 12.22 16.92
C PRO A 231 -9.01 12.30 18.45
N SER A 232 -10.10 11.75 18.99
CA SER A 232 -10.36 11.84 20.44
C SER A 232 -10.32 10.53 21.23
N ASP A 233 -10.33 9.37 20.58
CA ASP A 233 -10.37 8.09 21.31
C ASP A 233 -9.11 7.27 21.04
N ARG A 234 -8.37 7.00 22.11
CA ARG A 234 -7.14 6.20 22.13
C ARG A 234 -7.46 4.71 21.98
N VAL A 235 -7.85 4.24 20.78
CA VAL A 235 -7.84 2.81 20.38
C VAL A 235 -7.73 2.72 18.83
N PHE A 236 -6.94 1.77 18.32
CA PHE A 236 -6.63 1.54 16.89
C PHE A 236 -7.79 0.93 16.04
N GLU A 237 -7.63 0.97 14.70
CA GLU A 237 -8.27 0.16 13.61
C GLU A 237 -9.61 0.75 13.00
N LYS A 238 -9.97 0.79 11.68
CA LYS A 238 -10.03 -0.22 10.58
C LYS A 238 -10.44 0.33 9.18
N LEU A 239 -10.26 -0.50 8.14
CA LEU A 239 -11.11 -0.56 6.93
C LEU A 239 -11.45 -2.03 6.54
N LEU A 240 -12.71 -2.34 6.19
CA LEU A 240 -13.18 -3.66 5.72
C LEU A 240 -14.28 -3.48 4.66
N VAL A 241 -14.25 -4.25 3.57
CA VAL A 241 -15.28 -4.28 2.51
C VAL A 241 -15.86 -5.70 2.39
N GLN A 242 -17.18 -5.83 2.29
CA GLN A 242 -17.93 -7.10 2.26
C GLN A 242 -18.59 -7.36 0.90
N ARG A 243 -18.47 -8.60 0.36
CA ARG A 243 -19.49 -9.25 -0.51
C ARG A 243 -19.50 -10.78 -0.31
N ARG A 244 -20.56 -11.41 -0.83
CA ARG A 244 -21.39 -12.48 -0.21
C ARG A 244 -20.82 -13.89 0.03
N ASP A 245 -19.59 -14.23 -0.35
CA ASP A 245 -19.21 -15.65 -0.52
C ASP A 245 -17.91 -16.10 0.23
N SER A 246 -17.92 -15.95 1.56
CA SER A 246 -17.12 -16.76 2.51
C SER A 246 -15.58 -16.77 2.40
N ARG A 247 -14.92 -15.70 1.94
CA ARG A 247 -13.45 -15.55 2.03
C ARG A 247 -13.05 -14.19 2.61
N PHE A 248 -12.11 -14.20 3.57
CA PHE A 248 -11.66 -13.03 4.36
C PHE A 248 -10.36 -12.45 3.79
N VAL A 249 -10.22 -11.12 3.70
CA VAL A 249 -8.91 -10.46 3.56
C VAL A 249 -8.89 -9.09 4.26
N LEU A 250 -7.76 -8.82 4.95
CA LEU A 250 -7.41 -7.69 5.85
C LEU A 250 -6.82 -6.46 5.13
N ARG A 251 -6.60 -5.34 5.84
CA ARG A 251 -5.53 -4.36 5.52
C ARG A 251 -4.97 -3.68 6.79
N ASP A 252 -3.70 -3.94 7.03
CA ASP A 252 -2.56 -3.06 7.36
C ASP A 252 -2.76 -1.88 8.32
N LEU A 253 -2.47 -2.16 9.59
CA LEU A 253 -2.05 -1.18 10.57
C LEU A 253 -0.56 -1.33 10.83
N TRP A 254 0.20 -0.25 10.71
CA TRP A 254 1.41 -0.09 11.52
C TRP A 254 1.15 0.94 12.62
N CYS A 255 1.15 0.44 13.85
CA CYS A 255 1.08 1.19 15.08
C CYS A 255 2.51 1.40 15.57
N ASN A 256 3.05 2.62 15.50
CA ASN A 256 4.19 3.00 16.34
C ASN A 256 3.66 3.80 17.54
N ARG A 257 3.75 3.17 18.71
CA ARG A 257 3.67 3.85 20.01
C ARG A 257 5.06 4.43 20.27
N VAL A 258 5.19 5.74 20.16
CA VAL A 258 6.31 6.46 20.78
C VAL A 258 6.03 6.44 22.29
N SER A 259 6.89 5.75 23.05
CA SER A 259 7.10 6.05 24.47
C SER A 259 8.04 7.23 24.61
#